data_AF-A0A4Q5AAX8-F1
#
_entry.id   AF-A0A4Q5AAX8-F1
#
_cell.length_a   1.000
_cell.length_b   1.000
_cell.length_c   1.000
_cell.angle_alpha   90.00
_cell.angle_beta   90.00
_cell.angle_gamma   90.00
#
_symmetry.space_group_name_H-M   'P 1'
#
loop_
_entity.id
_entity.type
_entity.pdbx_description
1 polymer ?
#
loop_
_entity_poly.entity_id
_entity_poly.type
_entity_poly.pdbx_seq_one_letter_code
_entity_poly.pdbx_strand_id
1 'polypeptide(L)'
;MTDNSSEHTNTQHDNNLDFFDTGFTSEEMAPTAPPPHHRRNTMLAVIVALLAIAGLLAATIIPIVNASHRRQQEEHATALADCESAQREFGTLNTTYTTTLSNASKLAQGDGKTISKEHATALANKIEHIDDTHTVSALTTSSCETSQSTSDLNELARRFGAASTSMVNRMRDVQTDADTLRRLVDGARNSDRRSELQKQLTVAKAAYERSANKASEHLRGELNARISTASAMLEPGSTAMNPQVNDALGALATATNAVVGAMPLDCEFAACIALTFDDGPNKQVTPQLLAALKQTDAPATFFVQGQFVSGSNRQLLATMAAQGNDIGSLSWRHKQLHTLSPSELGKWFADTDEVIVNAGVGKPTLFRPPDGAWSEAVVEAARGNGQSVILWNVDSRDWDPKTSAADIARNVLDGASSGAIVALHDGNERTVEAIPQIVSGLRERGFTLVTVSQLLSGELSPGTVFYARGDTAPAGDVMQ
;
A
#
# COMPACT_ATOMS: atom_id res chain seq x y z
N MET A 1 -40.90 -35.70 6.92
CA MET A 1 -40.44 -36.32 5.66
C MET A 1 -39.17 -37.07 6.04
N THR A 2 -39.32 -38.25 6.65
CA THR A 2 -39.46 -39.58 6.00
C THR A 2 -38.09 -40.13 5.62
N ASP A 3 -37.51 -41.09 6.36
CA ASP A 3 -37.85 -42.54 6.45
C ASP A 3 -37.41 -43.31 5.18
N ASN A 4 -36.90 -44.55 5.20
CA ASN A 4 -36.59 -45.53 6.27
C ASN A 4 -35.28 -46.30 5.85
N SER A 5 -34.79 -47.48 6.30
CA SER A 5 -35.11 -48.58 7.25
C SER A 5 -33.86 -49.50 7.31
N SER A 6 -33.53 -50.31 8.34
CA SER A 6 -34.06 -50.49 9.71
C SER A 6 -33.06 -51.31 10.58
N GLU A 7 -33.47 -51.69 11.79
CA GLU A 7 -32.77 -52.41 12.86
C GLU A 7 -32.57 -53.94 12.65
N HIS A 8 -31.63 -54.60 13.36
CA HIS A 8 -31.95 -55.46 14.53
C HIS A 8 -30.75 -56.19 15.22
N THR A 9 -30.64 -55.97 16.55
CA THR A 9 -30.35 -56.92 17.68
C THR A 9 -29.49 -58.19 17.46
N ASN A 10 -28.36 -58.42 18.15
CA ASN A 10 -28.10 -58.63 19.61
C ASN A 10 -28.28 -60.10 20.12
N THR A 11 -27.20 -60.73 20.63
CA THR A 11 -27.24 -61.62 21.82
C THR A 11 -25.85 -61.88 22.47
N GLN A 12 -25.84 -61.70 23.79
CA GLN A 12 -24.87 -62.07 24.85
C GLN A 12 -24.75 -63.60 25.11
N HIS A 13 -23.61 -64.11 25.62
CA HIS A 13 -23.51 -65.08 26.75
C HIS A 13 -22.07 -65.48 27.20
N ASP A 14 -21.94 -65.99 28.44
CA ASP A 14 -20.69 -66.34 29.16
C ASP A 14 -20.55 -67.86 29.47
N ASN A 15 -19.32 -68.29 29.85
CA ASN A 15 -18.96 -69.58 30.51
C ASN A 15 -19.11 -70.87 29.65
N ASN A 16 -18.44 -72.02 29.91
CA ASN A 16 -17.96 -72.61 31.18
C ASN A 16 -16.76 -73.60 31.01
N LEU A 17 -16.41 -74.33 32.10
CA LEU A 17 -15.21 -75.15 32.38
C LEU A 17 -15.13 -76.60 31.82
N ASP A 18 -13.92 -77.22 31.96
CA ASP A 18 -13.63 -78.51 32.67
C ASP A 18 -13.00 -79.79 32.00
N PHE A 19 -11.78 -80.11 32.48
CA PHE A 19 -11.28 -81.40 33.07
C PHE A 19 -10.68 -82.63 32.28
N PHE A 20 -9.86 -83.39 33.04
CA PHE A 20 -9.15 -84.70 32.83
C PHE A 20 -7.88 -84.72 31.92
N ASP A 21 -6.69 -85.25 32.25
CA ASP A 21 -6.07 -86.05 33.36
C ASP A 21 -5.81 -87.57 33.12
N THR A 22 -4.83 -88.13 33.86
CA THR A 22 -4.26 -89.50 33.90
C THR A 22 -3.19 -89.84 32.84
N GLY A 23 -2.17 -90.69 33.10
CA GLY A 23 -1.82 -91.41 34.34
C GLY A 23 -0.44 -92.10 34.26
N PHE A 24 0.06 -92.67 35.39
CA PHE A 24 1.43 -93.21 35.55
C PHE A 24 1.40 -94.60 36.23
N THR A 25 2.15 -95.59 35.71
CA THR A 25 2.32 -96.93 36.32
C THR A 25 3.70 -97.55 36.04
N SER A 26 4.13 -98.47 36.90
CA SER A 26 5.46 -99.12 36.93
C SER A 26 5.34 -100.61 37.27
N GLU A 27 6.22 -101.49 36.75
CA GLU A 27 6.32 -102.90 37.20
C GLU A 27 7.73 -103.52 36.97
N GLU A 28 7.94 -104.78 37.42
CA GLU A 28 9.22 -105.20 38.03
C GLU A 28 9.78 -106.59 37.60
N MET A 29 11.12 -106.68 37.48
CA MET A 29 12.07 -107.84 37.59
C MET A 29 11.95 -109.19 36.82
N ALA A 30 13.08 -109.50 36.12
CA ALA A 30 13.89 -110.75 36.19
C ALA A 30 13.45 -112.06 35.44
N PRO A 31 14.35 -113.07 35.25
CA PRO A 31 15.80 -113.02 34.85
C PRO A 31 16.24 -114.13 33.83
N THR A 32 17.44 -114.04 33.22
CA THR A 32 18.44 -115.16 33.06
C THR A 32 19.77 -114.81 32.33
N ALA A 33 20.91 -115.18 32.94
CA ALA A 33 22.22 -115.63 32.40
C ALA A 33 23.14 -114.75 31.46
N PRO A 34 24.50 -114.86 31.54
CA PRO A 34 25.49 -114.00 30.83
C PRO A 34 26.45 -114.75 29.85
N PRO A 35 27.24 -114.03 29.02
CA PRO A 35 28.71 -113.84 29.28
C PRO A 35 29.29 -112.52 28.68
N PRO A 36 30.63 -112.30 28.61
CA PRO A 36 31.66 -112.34 29.66
C PRO A 36 32.34 -110.96 29.89
N HIS A 37 33.07 -110.78 31.00
CA HIS A 37 33.73 -109.51 31.35
C HIS A 37 35.15 -109.37 30.76
N HIS A 38 35.49 -108.20 30.18
CA HIS A 38 36.78 -107.53 30.48
C HIS A 38 36.97 -106.06 30.04
N ARG A 39 36.21 -105.51 29.08
CA ARG A 39 36.49 -104.17 28.49
C ARG A 39 35.73 -102.96 29.09
N ARG A 40 34.86 -103.16 30.10
CA ARG A 40 33.89 -102.13 30.54
C ARG A 40 34.47 -101.04 31.45
N ASN A 41 35.46 -101.35 32.29
CA ASN A 41 35.93 -100.44 33.34
C ASN A 41 36.78 -99.27 32.81
N THR A 42 37.64 -99.50 31.81
CA THR A 42 38.42 -98.44 31.17
C THR A 42 37.54 -97.45 30.41
N MET A 43 36.47 -97.92 29.76
CA MET A 43 35.51 -97.06 29.07
C MET A 43 34.73 -96.19 30.06
N LEU A 44 34.27 -96.73 31.20
CA LEU A 44 33.64 -95.94 32.27
C LEU A 44 34.60 -94.90 32.86
N ALA A 45 35.85 -95.27 33.15
CA ALA A 45 36.84 -94.36 33.73
C ALA A 45 37.14 -93.17 32.81
N VAL A 46 37.27 -93.41 31.50
CA VAL A 46 37.45 -92.33 30.50
C VAL A 46 36.22 -91.43 30.42
N ILE A 47 35.01 -91.98 30.45
CA ILE A 47 33.77 -91.19 30.45
C ILE A 47 33.67 -90.31 31.70
N VAL A 48 33.95 -90.86 32.90
CA VAL A 48 33.93 -90.08 34.16
C VAL A 48 35.00 -88.99 34.17
N ALA A 49 36.21 -89.27 33.67
CA ALA A 49 37.27 -88.26 33.55
C ALA A 49 36.89 -87.14 32.57
N LEU A 50 36.31 -87.47 31.41
CA LEU A 50 35.82 -86.48 30.45
C LEU A 50 34.67 -85.64 31.00
N LEU A 51 33.74 -86.23 31.77
CA LEU A 51 32.66 -85.51 32.43
C LEU A 51 33.18 -84.57 33.55
N ALA A 52 34.19 -84.99 34.31
CA ALA A 52 34.83 -84.15 35.31
C ALA A 52 35.56 -82.94 34.67
N ILE A 53 36.28 -83.17 33.57
CA ILE A 53 36.94 -82.11 32.78
C ILE A 53 35.89 -81.16 32.17
N ALA A 54 34.81 -81.70 31.60
CA ALA A 54 33.71 -80.90 31.06
C ALA A 54 33.01 -80.06 32.15
N GLY A 55 32.84 -80.61 33.37
CA GLY A 55 32.31 -79.88 34.51
C GLY A 55 33.21 -78.74 34.98
N LEU A 56 34.53 -78.94 35.04
CA LEU A 56 35.52 -77.90 35.36
C LEU A 56 35.60 -76.80 34.29
N LEU A 57 35.52 -77.17 33.01
CA LEU A 57 35.44 -76.22 31.90
C LEU A 57 34.12 -75.43 31.93
N ALA A 58 32.98 -76.09 32.17
CA ALA A 58 31.69 -75.43 32.32
C ALA A 58 31.68 -74.44 33.51
N ALA A 59 32.19 -74.85 34.67
CA ALA A 59 32.25 -74.02 35.87
C ALA A 59 33.15 -72.79 35.76
N THR A 60 34.06 -72.74 34.79
CA THR A 60 34.98 -71.61 34.55
C THR A 60 34.60 -70.78 33.32
N ILE A 61 34.19 -71.42 32.22
CA ILE A 61 33.83 -70.74 30.97
C ILE A 61 32.43 -70.11 31.06
N ILE A 62 31.42 -70.79 31.63
CA ILE A 62 30.04 -70.26 31.66
C ILE A 62 29.96 -68.93 32.45
N PRO A 63 30.61 -68.74 33.62
CA PRO A 63 30.62 -67.44 34.28
C PRO A 63 31.29 -66.33 33.46
N ILE A 64 32.38 -66.65 32.74
CA ILE A 64 33.10 -65.67 31.90
C ILE A 64 32.24 -65.27 30.69
N VAL A 65 31.60 -66.24 30.02
CA VAL A 65 30.69 -66.00 28.90
C VAL A 65 29.46 -65.21 29.36
N ASN A 66 28.85 -65.57 30.50
CA ASN A 66 27.72 -64.82 31.05
C ASN A 66 28.11 -63.39 31.48
N ALA A 67 29.31 -63.18 32.03
CA ALA A 67 29.80 -61.84 32.37
C ALA A 67 30.07 -61.01 31.10
N SER A 68 30.64 -61.61 30.05
CA SER A 68 30.82 -60.97 28.74
C SER A 68 29.48 -60.61 28.11
N HIS A 69 28.51 -61.52 28.15
CA HIS A 69 27.18 -61.34 27.55
C HIS A 69 26.35 -60.28 28.31
N ARG A 70 26.50 -60.19 29.65
CA ARG A 70 25.92 -59.09 30.44
C ARG A 70 26.53 -57.74 30.08
N ARG A 71 27.86 -57.64 30.00
CA ARG A 71 28.53 -56.40 29.55
C ARG A 71 28.06 -55.97 28.16
N GLN A 72 27.95 -56.90 27.21
CA GLN A 72 27.43 -56.59 25.88
C GLN A 72 25.96 -56.14 25.91
N GLN A 73 25.13 -56.66 26.82
CA GLN A 73 23.76 -56.17 27.03
C GLN A 73 23.71 -54.79 27.71
N GLU A 74 24.60 -54.53 28.67
CA GLU A 74 24.73 -53.23 29.35
C GLU A 74 25.26 -52.14 28.38
N GLU A 75 26.26 -52.47 27.56
CA GLU A 75 26.80 -51.62 26.49
C GLU A 75 25.77 -51.34 25.39
N HIS A 76 25.00 -52.35 24.97
CA HIS A 76 23.92 -52.19 23.98
C HIS A 76 22.76 -51.34 24.51
N ALA A 77 22.30 -51.61 25.74
CA ALA A 77 21.23 -50.83 26.38
C ALA A 77 21.62 -49.36 26.59
N THR A 78 22.89 -49.09 26.91
CA THR A 78 23.43 -47.72 27.00
C THR A 78 23.42 -47.04 25.64
N ALA A 79 23.98 -47.68 24.59
CA ALA A 79 24.01 -47.11 23.24
C ALA A 79 22.60 -46.87 22.66
N LEU A 80 21.62 -47.71 23.00
CA LEU A 80 20.21 -47.51 22.62
C LEU A 80 19.62 -46.29 23.32
N ALA A 81 19.81 -46.15 24.64
CA ALA A 81 19.30 -45.01 25.41
C ALA A 81 19.91 -43.67 24.96
N ASP A 82 21.21 -43.64 24.68
CA ASP A 82 21.92 -42.47 24.15
C ASP A 82 21.40 -42.10 22.75
N CYS A 83 21.22 -43.10 21.87
CA CYS A 83 20.66 -42.91 20.53
C CYS A 83 19.23 -42.34 20.60
N GLU A 84 18.35 -42.93 21.41
CA GLU A 84 16.99 -42.41 21.60
C GLU A 84 16.98 -40.99 22.16
N SER A 85 17.91 -40.64 23.05
CA SER A 85 17.99 -39.28 23.59
C SER A 85 18.36 -38.27 22.50
N ALA A 86 19.38 -38.59 21.70
CA ALA A 86 19.77 -37.77 20.56
C ALA A 86 18.64 -37.66 19.51
N GLN A 87 17.86 -38.73 19.29
CA GLN A 87 16.68 -38.72 18.42
C GLN A 87 15.56 -37.79 18.96
N ARG A 88 15.29 -37.81 20.26
CA ARG A 88 14.29 -36.93 20.92
C ARG A 88 14.70 -35.46 20.87
N GLU A 89 15.97 -35.15 21.12
CA GLU A 89 16.52 -33.80 21.01
C GLU A 89 16.45 -33.28 19.57
N PHE A 90 16.89 -34.08 18.59
CA PHE A 90 16.81 -33.76 17.17
C PHE A 90 15.37 -33.50 16.71
N GLY A 91 14.42 -34.36 17.09
CA GLY A 91 13.00 -34.19 16.77
C GLY A 91 12.42 -32.88 17.31
N THR A 92 12.71 -32.56 18.57
CA THR A 92 12.27 -31.32 19.24
C THR A 92 12.86 -30.07 18.55
N LEU A 93 14.14 -30.13 18.18
CA LEU A 93 14.81 -29.06 17.44
C LEU A 93 14.16 -28.87 16.06
N ASN A 94 14.00 -29.95 15.29
CA ASN A 94 13.39 -29.93 13.96
C ASN A 94 11.97 -29.33 13.94
N THR A 95 11.13 -29.70 14.92
CA THR A 95 9.79 -29.11 15.06
C THR A 95 9.83 -27.60 15.28
N THR A 96 10.75 -27.12 16.12
CA THR A 96 10.94 -25.68 16.40
C THR A 96 11.43 -24.91 15.16
N TYR A 97 12.16 -25.59 14.27
CA TYR A 97 12.88 -24.97 13.15
C TYR A 97 11.99 -24.60 11.98
N THR A 98 11.04 -25.48 11.62
CA THR A 98 10.11 -25.28 10.50
C THR A 98 9.34 -23.94 10.60
N THR A 99 8.94 -23.54 11.82
CA THR A 99 8.24 -22.26 12.06
C THR A 99 9.14 -21.06 11.80
N THR A 100 10.40 -21.11 12.25
CA THR A 100 11.37 -20.03 12.03
C THR A 100 11.72 -19.89 10.55
N LEU A 101 11.93 -21.02 9.86
CA LEU A 101 12.22 -21.07 8.42
C LEU A 101 11.03 -20.58 7.57
N SER A 102 9.79 -20.91 7.96
CA SER A 102 8.59 -20.37 7.29
C SER A 102 8.53 -18.84 7.34
N ASN A 103 8.88 -18.24 8.49
CA ASN A 103 8.88 -16.79 8.66
C ASN A 103 10.06 -16.12 7.93
N ALA A 104 11.25 -16.72 7.97
CA ALA A 104 12.41 -16.22 7.23
C ALA A 104 12.21 -16.34 5.70
N SER A 105 11.57 -17.42 5.22
CA SER A 105 11.25 -17.62 3.80
C SER A 105 10.27 -16.57 3.27
N LYS A 106 9.21 -16.24 4.04
CA LYS A 106 8.29 -15.12 3.70
C LYS A 106 9.02 -13.78 3.61
N LEU A 107 10.05 -13.57 4.42
CA LEU A 107 10.89 -12.36 4.36
C LEU A 107 11.81 -12.36 3.14
N ALA A 108 12.38 -13.52 2.80
CA ALA A 108 13.27 -13.71 1.65
C ALA A 108 12.56 -13.64 0.29
N GLN A 109 11.26 -13.95 0.22
CA GLN A 109 10.44 -13.76 -0.99
C GLN A 109 10.33 -12.28 -1.38
N GLY A 110 10.21 -11.40 -0.39
CA GLY A 110 10.20 -9.94 -0.56
C GLY A 110 9.04 -9.39 -1.40
N ASP A 111 9.11 -8.08 -1.70
CA ASP A 111 8.18 -7.37 -2.58
C ASP A 111 8.87 -6.69 -3.77
N GLY A 112 10.20 -6.85 -3.89
CA GLY A 112 11.04 -6.22 -4.91
C GLY A 112 11.17 -4.69 -4.80
N LYS A 113 10.61 -4.05 -3.76
CA LYS A 113 10.62 -2.60 -3.55
C LYS A 113 11.38 -2.20 -2.29
N THR A 114 11.14 -2.89 -1.19
CA THR A 114 11.70 -2.56 0.13
C THR A 114 12.91 -3.43 0.49
N ILE A 115 13.06 -4.60 -0.16
CA ILE A 115 14.22 -5.49 0.00
C ILE A 115 14.98 -5.56 -1.33
N SER A 116 16.31 -5.39 -1.30
CA SER A 116 17.15 -5.60 -2.49
C SER A 116 17.18 -7.08 -2.88
N LYS A 117 17.18 -7.36 -4.19
CA LYS A 117 17.24 -8.73 -4.70
C LYS A 117 18.45 -9.51 -4.15
N GLU A 118 19.57 -8.83 -3.93
CA GLU A 118 20.78 -9.39 -3.33
C GLU A 118 20.58 -9.89 -1.89
N HIS A 119 20.03 -9.07 -0.99
CA HIS A 119 19.78 -9.51 0.40
C HIS A 119 18.67 -10.58 0.47
N ALA A 120 17.64 -10.48 -0.38
CA ALA A 120 16.61 -11.50 -0.53
C ALA A 120 17.21 -12.86 -0.95
N THR A 121 18.05 -12.86 -1.99
CA THR A 121 18.74 -14.07 -2.47
C THR A 121 19.73 -14.60 -1.42
N ALA A 122 20.46 -13.74 -0.70
CA ALA A 122 21.38 -14.18 0.35
C ALA A 122 20.66 -14.96 1.47
N LEU A 123 19.52 -14.45 1.96
CA LEU A 123 18.70 -15.17 2.95
C LEU A 123 18.06 -16.43 2.35
N ALA A 124 17.54 -16.36 1.12
CA ALA A 124 16.94 -17.52 0.45
C ALA A 124 17.95 -18.68 0.30
N ASN A 125 19.17 -18.39 -0.18
CA ASN A 125 20.24 -19.37 -0.31
C ASN A 125 20.59 -19.99 1.06
N LYS A 126 20.75 -19.18 2.12
CA LYS A 126 21.01 -19.68 3.48
C LYS A 126 19.91 -20.59 4.03
N ILE A 127 18.64 -20.34 3.65
CA ILE A 127 17.50 -21.19 4.03
C ILE A 127 17.52 -22.52 3.25
N GLU A 128 17.74 -22.47 1.94
CA GLU A 128 17.82 -23.65 1.06
C GLU A 128 18.97 -24.59 1.48
N HIS A 129 20.13 -24.03 1.78
CA HIS A 129 21.35 -24.77 2.12
C HIS A 129 21.31 -25.44 3.51
N ILE A 130 20.26 -25.27 4.32
CA ILE A 130 20.17 -25.91 5.64
C ILE A 130 20.18 -27.45 5.59
N ASP A 131 19.82 -28.05 4.45
CA ASP A 131 19.92 -29.51 4.21
C ASP A 131 20.90 -29.87 3.06
N ASP A 132 21.95 -29.05 2.85
CA ASP A 132 23.04 -29.25 1.87
C ASP A 132 23.54 -30.70 1.72
N THR A 133 23.60 -31.41 2.85
CA THR A 133 24.17 -32.75 2.99
C THR A 133 23.13 -33.86 3.08
N HIS A 134 21.84 -33.54 2.93
CA HIS A 134 20.66 -34.40 3.17
C HIS A 134 20.63 -35.06 4.56
N THR A 135 21.50 -34.61 5.47
CA THR A 135 21.69 -35.21 6.79
C THR A 135 20.52 -34.94 7.73
N VAL A 136 19.81 -33.81 7.56
CA VAL A 136 18.63 -33.53 8.38
C VAL A 136 17.47 -34.35 7.84
N SER A 137 17.18 -34.25 6.54
CA SER A 137 16.05 -34.96 5.92
C SER A 137 16.15 -36.48 6.10
N ALA A 138 17.32 -37.09 5.85
CA ALA A 138 17.50 -38.54 6.02
C ALA A 138 17.45 -39.02 7.49
N LEU A 139 17.65 -38.13 8.47
CA LEU A 139 17.48 -38.47 9.88
C LEU A 139 16.02 -38.31 10.36
N THR A 140 15.17 -37.55 9.67
CA THR A 140 13.74 -37.45 10.03
C THR A 140 12.98 -38.78 9.94
N THR A 141 13.44 -39.70 9.09
CA THR A 141 12.89 -41.05 8.92
C THR A 141 13.72 -42.15 9.59
N SER A 142 14.81 -41.77 10.29
CA SER A 142 15.66 -42.72 11.02
C SER A 142 15.14 -42.94 12.44
N SER A 143 15.30 -44.16 12.96
CA SER A 143 14.97 -44.47 14.36
C SER A 143 15.97 -45.43 14.99
N CYS A 144 16.18 -45.28 16.30
CA CYS A 144 16.98 -46.19 17.12
C CYS A 144 16.14 -47.42 17.47
N GLU A 145 16.61 -48.62 17.15
CA GLU A 145 15.87 -49.86 17.37
C GLU A 145 16.69 -50.87 18.19
N THR A 146 15.99 -51.71 18.97
CA THR A 146 16.58 -52.86 19.68
C THR A 146 17.19 -53.91 18.74
N SER A 147 16.86 -53.85 17.45
CA SER A 147 17.37 -54.71 16.37
C SER A 147 18.79 -54.37 15.91
N GLN A 148 19.25 -53.13 16.16
CA GLN A 148 20.49 -52.56 15.63
C GLN A 148 21.70 -52.95 16.48
N SER A 149 22.90 -52.98 15.89
CA SER A 149 24.11 -53.25 16.68
C SER A 149 24.53 -52.05 17.53
N THR A 150 25.30 -52.29 18.58
CA THR A 150 25.91 -51.24 19.41
C THR A 150 26.77 -50.27 18.57
N SER A 151 27.33 -50.70 17.44
CA SER A 151 28.08 -49.82 16.53
C SER A 151 27.16 -48.90 15.74
N ASP A 152 26.03 -49.43 15.25
CA ASP A 152 25.07 -48.68 14.43
C ASP A 152 24.33 -47.63 15.26
N LEU A 153 23.93 -48.00 16.49
CA LEU A 153 23.33 -47.08 17.46
C LEU A 153 24.28 -45.92 17.81
N ASN A 154 25.57 -46.20 18.04
CA ASN A 154 26.58 -45.18 18.31
C ASN A 154 26.91 -44.29 17.09
N GLU A 155 26.79 -44.80 15.86
CA GLU A 155 26.88 -43.99 14.63
C GLU A 155 25.64 -43.11 14.48
N LEU A 156 24.45 -43.67 14.67
CA LEU A 156 23.19 -42.94 14.54
C LEU A 156 23.05 -41.84 15.60
N ALA A 157 23.44 -42.10 16.85
CA ALA A 157 23.53 -41.10 17.93
C ALA A 157 24.46 -39.93 17.55
N ARG A 158 25.68 -40.24 17.05
CA ARG A 158 26.62 -39.22 16.56
C ARG A 158 26.07 -38.42 15.38
N ARG A 159 25.33 -39.05 14.47
CA ARG A 159 24.67 -38.38 13.34
C ARG A 159 23.55 -37.44 13.80
N PHE A 160 22.70 -37.85 14.75
CA PHE A 160 21.69 -36.97 15.35
C PHE A 160 22.31 -35.76 16.07
N GLY A 161 23.38 -35.97 16.86
CA GLY A 161 24.11 -34.88 17.53
C GLY A 161 24.79 -33.91 16.57
N ALA A 162 25.44 -34.44 15.52
CA ALA A 162 26.08 -33.63 14.48
C ALA A 162 25.06 -32.81 13.66
N ALA A 163 23.93 -33.42 13.27
CA ALA A 163 22.85 -32.73 12.58
C ALA A 163 22.24 -31.62 13.46
N SER A 164 21.97 -31.92 14.73
CA SER A 164 21.46 -30.93 15.70
C SER A 164 22.43 -29.75 15.90
N THR A 165 23.74 -30.02 15.94
CA THR A 165 24.77 -28.97 16.04
C THR A 165 24.86 -28.12 14.77
N SER A 166 24.78 -28.74 13.59
CA SER A 166 24.74 -28.04 12.29
C SER A 166 23.53 -27.11 12.20
N MET A 167 22.35 -27.62 12.59
CA MET A 167 21.09 -26.89 12.69
C MET A 167 21.22 -25.67 13.61
N VAL A 168 21.71 -25.85 14.85
CA VAL A 168 21.91 -24.75 15.84
C VAL A 168 22.75 -23.61 15.28
N ASN A 169 23.81 -23.91 14.53
CA ASN A 169 24.67 -22.86 13.98
C ASN A 169 24.03 -22.18 12.77
N ARG A 170 23.54 -22.92 11.76
CA ARG A 170 22.90 -22.32 10.57
C ARG A 170 21.65 -21.50 10.90
N MET A 171 20.88 -21.89 11.93
CA MET A 171 19.72 -21.13 12.37
C MET A 171 20.08 -19.77 12.99
N ARG A 172 21.19 -19.68 13.73
CA ARG A 172 21.68 -18.40 14.27
C ARG A 172 21.98 -17.41 13.14
N ASP A 173 22.55 -17.90 12.04
CA ASP A 173 22.85 -17.07 10.86
C ASP A 173 21.55 -16.63 10.14
N VAL A 174 20.60 -17.55 9.94
CA VAL A 174 19.28 -17.23 9.35
C VAL A 174 18.50 -16.23 10.20
N GLN A 175 18.53 -16.34 11.53
CA GLN A 175 17.92 -15.38 12.45
C GLN A 175 18.59 -14.01 12.35
N THR A 176 19.93 -13.96 12.34
CA THR A 176 20.71 -12.72 12.27
C THR A 176 20.44 -11.96 10.95
N ASP A 177 20.40 -12.68 9.83
CA ASP A 177 20.04 -12.11 8.53
C ASP A 177 18.58 -11.66 8.47
N ALA A 178 17.64 -12.47 8.97
CA ALA A 178 16.22 -12.14 8.99
C ALA A 178 15.92 -10.90 9.86
N ASP A 179 16.53 -10.75 11.03
CA ASP A 179 16.39 -9.56 11.87
C ASP A 179 17.10 -8.33 11.28
N THR A 180 18.13 -8.53 10.46
CA THR A 180 18.77 -7.45 9.70
C THR A 180 17.88 -6.97 8.55
N LEU A 181 17.34 -7.90 7.76
CA LEU A 181 16.35 -7.61 6.73
C LEU A 181 15.08 -6.96 7.30
N ARG A 182 14.59 -7.42 8.46
CA ARG A 182 13.44 -6.82 9.14
C ARG A 182 13.69 -5.36 9.52
N ARG A 183 14.87 -5.05 10.08
CA ARG A 183 15.27 -3.67 10.40
C ARG A 183 15.37 -2.79 9.16
N LEU A 184 15.88 -3.32 8.04
CA LEU A 184 15.90 -2.60 6.75
C LEU A 184 14.47 -2.32 6.25
N VAL A 185 13.58 -3.32 6.29
CA VAL A 185 12.17 -3.18 5.87
C VAL A 185 11.42 -2.16 6.72
N ASP A 186 11.52 -2.26 8.04
CA ASP A 186 10.78 -1.37 8.94
C ASP A 186 11.38 0.06 8.93
N GLY A 187 12.68 0.21 8.66
CA GLY A 187 13.35 1.50 8.44
C GLY A 187 12.94 2.17 7.12
N ALA A 188 12.87 1.42 6.01
CA ALA A 188 12.40 1.94 4.72
C ALA A 188 10.91 2.34 4.80
N ARG A 189 10.06 1.53 5.46
CA ARG A 189 8.67 1.89 5.77
C ARG A 189 8.56 3.16 6.64
N ASN A 190 9.53 3.40 7.53
CA ASN A 190 9.61 4.64 8.30
C ASN A 190 9.93 5.84 7.39
N SER A 191 10.86 5.67 6.44
CA SER A 191 11.20 6.68 5.42
C SER A 191 9.97 7.07 4.60
N ASP A 192 9.21 6.09 4.09
CA ASP A 192 7.98 6.33 3.32
C ASP A 192 6.92 7.09 4.15
N ARG A 193 6.75 6.72 5.43
CA ARG A 193 5.78 7.38 6.32
C ARG A 193 6.21 8.77 6.77
N ARG A 194 7.51 9.02 6.93
CA ARG A 194 8.06 10.37 7.12
C ARG A 194 7.92 11.22 5.86
N SER A 195 8.11 10.65 4.67
CA SER A 195 7.85 11.34 3.40
C SER A 195 6.40 11.77 3.27
N GLU A 196 5.44 10.91 3.63
CA GLU A 196 4.03 11.28 3.63
C GLU A 196 3.68 12.30 4.73
N LEU A 197 4.23 12.16 5.94
CA LEU A 197 4.07 13.16 7.00
C LEU A 197 4.63 14.54 6.60
N GLN A 198 5.75 14.57 5.85
CA GLN A 198 6.32 15.80 5.31
C GLN A 198 5.41 16.47 4.28
N LYS A 199 4.70 15.71 3.43
CA LYS A 199 3.69 16.28 2.51
C LYS A 199 2.49 16.85 3.26
N GLN A 200 1.93 16.07 4.19
CA GLN A 200 0.80 16.52 5.01
C GLN A 200 1.17 17.73 5.88
N LEU A 201 2.43 17.84 6.32
CA LEU A 201 2.94 19.02 7.03
C LEU A 201 2.98 20.28 6.15
N THR A 202 3.28 20.16 4.86
CA THR A 202 3.19 21.28 3.91
C THR A 202 1.74 21.75 3.76
N VAL A 203 0.80 20.82 3.51
CA VAL A 203 -0.64 21.13 3.39
C VAL A 203 -1.20 21.73 4.68
N ALA A 204 -0.81 21.19 5.84
CA ALA A 204 -1.21 21.69 7.15
C ALA A 204 -0.71 23.12 7.42
N LYS A 205 0.54 23.44 7.06
CA LYS A 205 1.09 24.79 7.17
C LYS A 205 0.35 25.78 6.26
N ALA A 206 0.10 25.42 5.01
CA ALA A 206 -0.71 26.21 4.10
C ALA A 206 -2.13 26.45 4.65
N ALA A 207 -2.78 25.43 5.21
CA ALA A 207 -4.11 25.57 5.84
C ALA A 207 -4.07 26.46 7.09
N TYR A 208 -3.02 26.38 7.92
CA TYR A 208 -2.85 27.24 9.08
C TYR A 208 -2.60 28.71 8.69
N GLU A 209 -1.87 28.97 7.61
CA GLU A 209 -1.64 30.32 7.09
C GLU A 209 -2.91 30.88 6.42
N ARG A 210 -3.49 30.15 5.45
CA ARG A 210 -4.65 30.60 4.66
C ARG A 210 -5.94 30.72 5.47
N SER A 211 -6.05 30.08 6.65
CA SER A 211 -7.21 30.18 7.54
C SER A 211 -7.17 31.37 8.52
N ALA A 212 -6.14 32.23 8.48
CA ALA A 212 -6.05 33.41 9.33
C ALA A 212 -7.26 34.35 9.13
N ASN A 213 -7.95 34.69 10.23
CA ASN A 213 -9.23 35.41 10.24
C ASN A 213 -10.41 34.72 9.51
N LYS A 214 -10.25 33.46 9.06
CA LYS A 214 -11.30 32.68 8.38
C LYS A 214 -11.83 31.50 9.21
N ALA A 215 -10.98 30.87 10.02
CA ALA A 215 -11.37 29.78 10.94
C ALA A 215 -11.20 30.22 12.41
N SER A 216 -11.81 29.50 13.35
CA SER A 216 -11.70 29.83 14.78
C SER A 216 -10.29 29.61 15.33
N GLU A 217 -9.85 30.48 16.25
CA GLU A 217 -8.54 30.35 16.91
C GLU A 217 -8.39 29.04 17.72
N HIS A 218 -9.50 28.42 18.13
CA HIS A 218 -9.48 27.08 18.73
C HIS A 218 -8.99 26.02 17.72
N LEU A 219 -9.62 25.90 16.55
CA LEU A 219 -9.24 24.94 15.52
C LEU A 219 -7.83 25.23 14.97
N ARG A 220 -7.50 26.51 14.79
CA ARG A 220 -6.16 26.96 14.39
C ARG A 220 -5.10 26.58 15.41
N GLY A 221 -5.39 26.73 16.71
CA GLY A 221 -4.52 26.30 17.80
C GLY A 221 -4.30 24.78 17.83
N GLU A 222 -5.35 23.98 17.62
CA GLU A 222 -5.21 22.52 17.52
C GLU A 222 -4.35 22.10 16.32
N LEU A 223 -4.58 22.70 15.14
CA LEU A 223 -3.77 22.46 13.95
C LEU A 223 -2.30 22.83 14.18
N ASN A 224 -2.02 23.98 14.80
CA ASN A 224 -0.64 24.40 15.12
C ASN A 224 0.07 23.43 16.08
N ALA A 225 -0.66 22.86 17.05
CA ALA A 225 -0.12 21.82 17.93
C ALA A 225 0.21 20.52 17.16
N ARG A 226 -0.60 20.13 16.17
CA ARG A 226 -0.28 18.99 15.29
C ARG A 226 0.89 19.28 14.35
N ILE A 227 0.96 20.48 13.75
CA ILE A 227 2.11 20.95 12.93
C ILE A 227 3.41 20.88 13.72
N SER A 228 3.39 21.35 14.97
CA SER A 228 4.55 21.30 15.87
C SER A 228 4.96 19.85 16.21
N THR A 229 3.97 19.00 16.51
CA THR A 229 4.19 17.56 16.79
C THR A 229 4.80 16.84 15.58
N ALA A 230 4.25 17.06 14.38
CA ALA A 230 4.71 16.45 13.14
C ALA A 230 6.11 16.93 12.75
N SER A 231 6.41 18.22 12.91
CA SER A 231 7.76 18.77 12.65
C SER A 231 8.81 18.07 13.50
N ALA A 232 8.57 17.91 14.81
CA ALA A 232 9.49 17.22 15.73
C ALA A 232 9.70 15.72 15.42
N MET A 233 8.82 15.08 14.64
CA MET A 233 9.00 13.70 14.16
C MET A 233 9.87 13.61 12.89
N LEU A 234 10.07 14.74 12.20
CA LEU A 234 10.84 14.86 10.96
C LEU A 234 12.25 15.46 11.18
N GLU A 235 12.50 16.10 12.34
CA GLU A 235 13.82 16.63 12.69
C GLU A 235 14.94 15.56 12.66
N PRO A 236 16.16 15.90 12.24
CA PRO A 236 17.31 14.99 12.26
C PRO A 236 17.58 14.41 13.65
N GLY A 237 17.66 13.08 13.72
CA GLY A 237 17.85 12.35 14.99
C GLY A 237 16.56 12.00 15.75
N SER A 238 15.38 12.33 15.21
CA SER A 238 14.10 11.94 15.81
C SER A 238 13.95 10.42 15.93
N THR A 239 13.73 9.93 17.15
CA THR A 239 13.62 8.50 17.48
C THR A 239 12.22 7.90 17.20
N ALA A 240 11.31 8.67 16.60
CA ALA A 240 9.93 8.25 16.36
C ALA A 240 9.82 6.96 15.51
N MET A 241 9.00 6.03 15.99
CA MET A 241 8.72 4.74 15.37
C MET A 241 7.45 4.81 14.49
N ASN A 242 7.31 3.85 13.55
CA ASN A 242 6.22 3.80 12.57
C ASN A 242 4.80 4.03 13.14
N PRO A 243 4.40 3.48 14.31
CA PRO A 243 3.10 3.78 14.90
C PRO A 243 2.93 5.27 15.21
N GLN A 244 3.91 5.89 15.88
CA GLN A 244 3.86 7.30 16.27
C GLN A 244 3.80 8.24 15.06
N VAL A 245 4.53 7.91 13.99
CA VAL A 245 4.50 8.65 12.72
C VAL A 245 3.12 8.53 12.04
N ASN A 246 2.50 7.35 12.08
CA ASN A 246 1.13 7.13 11.57
C ASN A 246 0.07 7.87 12.42
N ASP A 247 0.20 7.85 13.74
CA ASP A 247 -0.72 8.54 14.65
C ASP A 247 -0.64 10.07 14.45
N ALA A 248 0.57 10.61 14.32
CA ALA A 248 0.79 12.01 13.99
C ALA A 248 0.24 12.38 12.60
N LEU A 249 0.41 11.51 11.60
CA LEU A 249 -0.14 11.68 10.25
C LEU A 249 -1.67 11.79 10.26
N GLY A 250 -2.35 10.86 10.94
CA GLY A 250 -3.81 10.87 11.08
C GLY A 250 -4.34 12.06 11.87
N ALA A 251 -3.69 12.39 12.99
CA ALA A 251 -4.07 13.54 13.82
C ALA A 251 -3.85 14.88 13.09
N LEU A 252 -2.78 15.00 12.31
CA LEU A 252 -2.50 16.18 11.48
C LEU A 252 -3.54 16.34 10.37
N ALA A 253 -3.78 15.28 9.58
CA ALA A 253 -4.79 15.31 8.52
C ALA A 253 -6.19 15.65 9.05
N THR A 254 -6.57 15.11 10.22
CA THR A 254 -7.84 15.41 10.89
C THR A 254 -7.96 16.89 11.26
N ALA A 255 -6.92 17.48 11.87
CA ALA A 255 -6.90 18.90 12.23
C ALA A 255 -6.88 19.83 11.01
N THR A 256 -6.14 19.46 9.95
CA THR A 256 -6.12 20.19 8.68
C THR A 256 -7.53 20.21 8.07
N ASN A 257 -8.19 19.07 7.96
CA ASN A 257 -9.54 18.97 7.41
C ASN A 257 -10.58 19.74 8.25
N ALA A 258 -10.44 19.75 9.58
CA ALA A 258 -11.30 20.53 10.46
C ALA A 258 -11.13 22.05 10.28
N VAL A 259 -9.91 22.54 10.04
CA VAL A 259 -9.65 23.95 9.73
C VAL A 259 -10.13 24.31 8.32
N VAL A 260 -9.86 23.48 7.31
CA VAL A 260 -10.28 23.69 5.92
C VAL A 260 -11.81 23.70 5.80
N GLY A 261 -12.50 22.76 6.46
CA GLY A 261 -13.97 22.71 6.47
C GLY A 261 -14.66 23.80 7.31
N ALA A 262 -13.90 24.59 8.08
CA ALA A 262 -14.42 25.67 8.92
C ALA A 262 -14.19 27.08 8.35
N MET A 263 -13.54 27.20 7.18
CA MET A 263 -13.32 28.47 6.48
C MET A 263 -14.15 28.56 5.19
N PRO A 264 -14.32 29.77 4.60
CA PRO A 264 -14.91 29.91 3.28
C PRO A 264 -14.13 29.13 2.21
N LEU A 265 -14.80 28.84 1.08
CA LEU A 265 -14.24 28.12 -0.06
C LEU A 265 -12.86 28.66 -0.45
N ASP A 266 -11.89 27.76 -0.54
CA ASP A 266 -10.52 28.07 -0.91
C ASP A 266 -10.01 27.02 -1.92
N CYS A 267 -9.75 27.47 -3.14
CA CYS A 267 -9.39 26.62 -4.29
C CYS A 267 -7.99 26.01 -4.20
N GLU A 268 -7.25 26.26 -3.12
CA GLU A 268 -6.06 25.50 -2.74
C GLU A 268 -6.41 24.10 -2.18
N PHE A 269 -7.58 23.94 -1.57
CA PHE A 269 -8.01 22.70 -0.92
C PHE A 269 -9.28 22.08 -1.53
N ALA A 270 -10.04 22.86 -2.30
CA ALA A 270 -11.20 22.41 -3.05
C ALA A 270 -10.89 22.32 -4.55
N ALA A 271 -11.41 21.29 -5.23
CA ALA A 271 -11.27 21.13 -6.68
C ALA A 271 -12.13 22.16 -7.42
N CYS A 272 -11.61 23.37 -7.62
CA CYS A 272 -12.33 24.45 -8.28
C CYS A 272 -12.16 24.43 -9.82
N ILE A 273 -13.15 24.95 -10.53
CA ILE A 273 -13.10 25.21 -11.98
C ILE A 273 -13.89 26.49 -12.31
N ALA A 274 -13.38 27.32 -13.22
CA ALA A 274 -14.07 28.54 -13.67
C ALA A 274 -14.61 28.40 -15.10
N LEU A 275 -15.92 28.65 -15.26
CA LEU A 275 -16.53 28.82 -16.58
C LEU A 275 -16.38 30.28 -17.02
N THR A 276 -15.80 30.50 -18.20
CA THR A 276 -15.53 31.84 -18.72
C THR A 276 -16.10 32.04 -20.12
N PHE A 277 -16.76 33.17 -20.34
CA PHE A 277 -17.52 33.46 -21.56
C PHE A 277 -17.03 34.73 -22.25
N ASP A 278 -16.64 34.59 -23.52
CA ASP A 278 -16.02 35.66 -24.30
C ASP A 278 -17.01 36.29 -25.30
N ASP A 279 -16.53 37.32 -26.01
CA ASP A 279 -17.21 38.14 -27.02
C ASP A 279 -18.44 38.96 -26.60
N GLY A 280 -18.87 38.87 -25.35
CA GLY A 280 -20.12 39.46 -24.88
C GLY A 280 -20.16 41.00 -24.74
N PRO A 281 -21.34 41.56 -24.38
CA PRO A 281 -22.61 40.85 -24.19
C PRO A 281 -23.42 40.75 -25.48
N ASN A 282 -23.88 39.55 -25.86
CA ASN A 282 -24.91 39.35 -26.88
C ASN A 282 -26.33 39.66 -26.33
N LYS A 283 -26.99 40.67 -26.91
CA LYS A 283 -28.33 41.13 -26.45
C LYS A 283 -29.44 40.06 -26.51
N GLN A 284 -29.31 39.05 -27.37
CA GLN A 284 -30.31 38.00 -27.56
C GLN A 284 -29.95 36.70 -26.83
N VAL A 285 -28.66 36.35 -26.73
CA VAL A 285 -28.20 35.05 -26.21
C VAL A 285 -27.72 35.12 -24.76
N THR A 286 -26.98 36.15 -24.34
CA THR A 286 -26.52 36.28 -22.94
C THR A 286 -27.65 36.24 -21.91
N PRO A 287 -28.85 36.83 -22.13
CA PRO A 287 -29.98 36.67 -21.20
C PRO A 287 -30.44 35.22 -21.02
N GLN A 288 -30.30 34.38 -22.06
CA GLN A 288 -30.61 32.96 -22.01
C GLN A 288 -29.51 32.18 -21.26
N LEU A 289 -28.24 32.52 -21.52
CA LEU A 289 -27.09 31.98 -20.79
C LEU A 289 -27.17 32.27 -19.28
N LEU A 290 -27.47 33.50 -18.90
CA LEU A 290 -27.70 33.89 -17.50
C LEU A 290 -28.86 33.11 -16.87
N ALA A 291 -29.92 32.82 -17.62
CA ALA A 291 -31.02 31.99 -17.14
C ALA A 291 -30.57 30.53 -16.91
N ALA A 292 -29.74 29.95 -17.78
CA ALA A 292 -29.20 28.60 -17.61
C ALA A 292 -28.19 28.50 -16.45
N LEU A 293 -27.27 29.47 -16.34
CA LEU A 293 -26.33 29.58 -15.21
C LEU A 293 -27.08 29.74 -13.88
N LYS A 294 -28.13 30.57 -13.84
CA LYS A 294 -28.97 30.75 -12.64
C LYS A 294 -29.81 29.51 -12.30
N GLN A 295 -30.34 28.78 -13.29
CA GLN A 295 -31.06 27.52 -13.06
C GLN A 295 -30.13 26.42 -12.51
N THR A 296 -28.84 26.49 -12.84
CA THR A 296 -27.82 25.53 -12.39
C THR A 296 -27.04 26.02 -11.16
N ASP A 297 -27.32 27.21 -10.63
CA ASP A 297 -26.56 27.85 -9.53
C ASP A 297 -25.05 27.89 -9.81
N ALA A 298 -24.68 28.27 -11.03
CA ALA A 298 -23.30 28.27 -11.52
C ALA A 298 -22.79 29.72 -11.68
N PRO A 299 -21.82 30.18 -10.88
CA PRO A 299 -21.14 31.46 -11.10
C PRO A 299 -20.20 31.37 -12.31
N ALA A 300 -19.96 32.50 -12.97
CA ALA A 300 -19.11 32.59 -14.15
C ALA A 300 -18.31 33.90 -14.22
N THR A 301 -17.38 33.97 -15.18
CA THR A 301 -16.69 35.20 -15.58
C THR A 301 -17.01 35.53 -17.03
N PHE A 302 -17.30 36.79 -17.35
CA PHE A 302 -17.57 37.25 -18.71
C PHE A 302 -16.49 38.25 -19.16
N PHE A 303 -15.79 37.95 -20.25
CA PHE A 303 -14.85 38.89 -20.88
C PHE A 303 -15.56 39.62 -22.02
N VAL A 304 -15.87 40.90 -21.81
CA VAL A 304 -16.76 41.66 -22.69
C VAL A 304 -16.03 42.64 -23.59
N GLN A 305 -16.49 42.79 -24.83
CA GLN A 305 -15.97 43.78 -25.76
C GLN A 305 -16.56 45.17 -25.47
N GLY A 306 -15.69 46.18 -25.34
CA GLY A 306 -16.12 47.56 -25.05
C GLY A 306 -17.16 48.11 -26.04
N GLN A 307 -17.05 47.78 -27.33
CA GLN A 307 -18.02 48.21 -28.34
C GLN A 307 -19.46 47.75 -28.07
N PHE A 308 -19.67 46.56 -27.47
CA PHE A 308 -21.01 46.03 -27.18
C PHE A 308 -21.57 46.62 -25.88
N VAL A 309 -20.71 46.85 -24.87
CA VAL A 309 -21.07 47.56 -23.63
C VAL A 309 -21.46 49.02 -23.91
N SER A 310 -20.73 49.69 -24.81
CA SER A 310 -21.00 51.06 -25.27
C SER A 310 -22.35 51.21 -25.99
N GLY A 311 -22.84 50.13 -26.58
CA GLY A 311 -24.16 50.05 -27.20
C GLY A 311 -25.31 49.91 -26.20
N SER A 312 -26.37 49.19 -26.58
CA SER A 312 -27.58 49.07 -25.74
C SER A 312 -27.45 48.11 -24.55
N ASN A 313 -26.26 47.56 -24.28
CA ASN A 313 -26.11 46.40 -23.39
C ASN A 313 -25.61 46.78 -21.99
N ARG A 314 -25.46 48.09 -21.71
CA ARG A 314 -25.09 48.63 -20.38
C ARG A 314 -25.93 48.06 -19.23
N GLN A 315 -27.26 48.01 -19.39
CA GLN A 315 -28.16 47.46 -18.36
C GLN A 315 -28.02 45.93 -18.21
N LEU A 316 -27.69 45.22 -19.29
CA LEU A 316 -27.43 43.78 -19.27
C LEU A 316 -26.12 43.48 -18.51
N LEU A 317 -25.07 44.27 -18.73
CA LEU A 317 -23.80 44.13 -17.98
C LEU A 317 -23.98 44.37 -16.48
N ALA A 318 -24.75 45.39 -16.09
CA ALA A 318 -25.15 45.61 -14.70
C ALA A 318 -25.91 44.41 -14.11
N THR A 319 -26.77 43.77 -14.91
CA THR A 319 -27.51 42.56 -14.52
C THR A 319 -26.62 41.30 -14.42
N MET A 320 -25.57 41.19 -15.24
CA MET A 320 -24.58 40.10 -15.16
C MET A 320 -23.80 40.18 -13.84
N ALA A 321 -23.26 41.36 -13.51
CA ALA A 321 -22.54 41.62 -12.26
C ALA A 321 -23.45 41.48 -11.02
N ALA A 322 -24.69 41.98 -11.08
CA ALA A 322 -25.67 41.86 -9.98
C ALA A 322 -26.14 40.41 -9.71
N GLN A 323 -25.80 39.44 -10.59
CA GLN A 323 -26.00 38.01 -10.36
C GLN A 323 -24.77 37.32 -9.75
N GLY A 324 -23.71 38.06 -9.39
CA GLY A 324 -22.50 37.52 -8.74
C GLY A 324 -21.44 37.00 -9.73
N ASN A 325 -21.53 37.37 -11.01
CA ASN A 325 -20.53 37.01 -12.02
C ASN A 325 -19.40 38.07 -12.08
N ASP A 326 -18.18 37.61 -12.30
CA ASP A 326 -17.06 38.52 -12.61
C ASP A 326 -17.23 39.11 -14.02
N ILE A 327 -16.81 40.36 -14.20
CA ILE A 327 -16.74 41.02 -15.52
C ILE A 327 -15.29 41.43 -15.79
N GLY A 328 -14.72 40.87 -16.86
CA GLY A 328 -13.41 41.22 -17.41
C GLY A 328 -13.51 41.94 -18.76
N SER A 329 -12.39 42.48 -19.23
CA SER A 329 -12.26 43.14 -20.52
C SER A 329 -11.79 42.16 -21.61
N LEU A 330 -12.42 42.19 -22.79
CA LEU A 330 -11.93 41.55 -24.03
C LEU A 330 -11.39 42.61 -25.03
N SER A 331 -10.87 43.72 -24.51
CA SER A 331 -10.56 44.94 -25.27
C SER A 331 -11.79 45.61 -25.93
N TRP A 332 -11.56 46.64 -26.74
CA TRP A 332 -12.63 47.41 -27.36
C TRP A 332 -13.36 46.62 -28.46
N ARG A 333 -12.63 45.76 -29.18
CA ARG A 333 -13.12 44.87 -30.25
C ARG A 333 -12.28 43.60 -30.30
N HIS A 334 -12.85 42.52 -30.81
CA HIS A 334 -12.09 41.35 -31.23
C HIS A 334 -11.20 41.66 -32.45
N LYS A 335 -9.94 42.05 -32.18
CA LYS A 335 -8.87 42.27 -33.16
C LYS A 335 -7.56 41.83 -32.54
N GLN A 336 -6.69 41.22 -33.34
CA GLN A 336 -5.29 40.96 -33.03
C GLN A 336 -4.57 42.21 -32.51
N LEU A 337 -4.34 42.30 -31.20
CA LEU A 337 -3.93 43.54 -30.53
C LEU A 337 -2.48 43.95 -30.82
N HIS A 338 -1.62 42.99 -31.18
CA HIS A 338 -0.25 43.26 -31.65
C HIS A 338 -0.22 44.11 -32.94
N THR A 339 -1.34 44.24 -33.66
CA THR A 339 -1.48 45.07 -34.88
C THR A 339 -1.93 46.51 -34.60
N LEU A 340 -1.94 46.95 -33.34
CA LEU A 340 -2.28 48.32 -32.93
C LEU A 340 -1.03 49.12 -32.60
N SER A 341 -1.05 50.43 -32.87
CA SER A 341 -0.04 51.33 -32.30
C SER A 341 -0.21 51.43 -30.78
N PRO A 342 0.84 51.76 -29.99
CA PRO A 342 0.74 51.86 -28.54
C PRO A 342 -0.34 52.84 -28.04
N SER A 343 -0.62 53.91 -28.79
CA SER A 343 -1.68 54.88 -28.50
C SER A 343 -3.08 54.33 -28.78
N GLU A 344 -3.26 53.55 -29.85
CA GLU A 344 -4.53 52.83 -30.09
C GLU A 344 -4.77 51.77 -29.04
N LEU A 345 -3.74 50.99 -28.69
CA LEU A 345 -3.81 49.94 -27.67
C LEU A 345 -4.19 50.54 -26.30
N GLY A 346 -3.46 51.56 -25.85
CA GLY A 346 -3.78 52.26 -24.59
C GLY A 346 -5.19 52.88 -24.59
N LYS A 347 -5.64 53.42 -25.73
CA LYS A 347 -7.01 53.91 -25.88
C LYS A 347 -8.05 52.79 -25.81
N TRP A 348 -7.82 51.64 -26.46
CA TRP A 348 -8.78 50.53 -26.46
C TRP A 348 -9.00 49.93 -25.06
N PHE A 349 -7.96 49.87 -24.23
CA PHE A 349 -8.12 49.53 -22.81
C PHE A 349 -8.92 50.61 -22.06
N ALA A 350 -8.50 51.89 -22.16
CA ALA A 350 -9.16 52.98 -21.44
C ALA A 350 -10.64 53.16 -21.81
N ASP A 351 -10.98 53.11 -23.10
CA ASP A 351 -12.37 53.19 -23.60
C ASP A 351 -13.22 52.02 -23.09
N THR A 352 -12.64 50.82 -22.98
CA THR A 352 -13.34 49.61 -22.50
C THR A 352 -13.58 49.68 -20.99
N ASP A 353 -12.56 50.06 -20.24
CA ASP A 353 -12.67 50.29 -18.79
C ASP A 353 -13.72 51.38 -18.49
N GLU A 354 -13.73 52.47 -19.27
CA GLU A 354 -14.70 53.56 -19.12
C GLU A 354 -16.14 53.06 -19.31
N VAL A 355 -16.45 52.30 -20.37
CA VAL A 355 -17.84 51.86 -20.62
C VAL A 355 -18.32 50.80 -19.63
N ILE A 356 -17.42 49.99 -19.07
CA ILE A 356 -17.73 49.01 -18.01
C ILE A 356 -17.97 49.73 -16.66
N VAL A 357 -17.15 50.72 -16.31
CA VAL A 357 -17.38 51.59 -15.15
C VAL A 357 -18.69 52.35 -15.29
N ASN A 358 -18.97 52.92 -16.46
CA ASN A 358 -20.22 53.62 -16.80
C ASN A 358 -21.45 52.69 -16.88
N ALA A 359 -21.28 51.38 -16.77
CA ALA A 359 -22.34 50.39 -16.58
C ALA A 359 -22.63 50.08 -15.09
N GLY A 360 -21.88 50.66 -14.15
CA GLY A 360 -22.05 50.44 -12.71
C GLY A 360 -21.38 49.18 -12.17
N VAL A 361 -20.49 48.56 -12.95
CA VAL A 361 -19.81 47.28 -12.61
C VAL A 361 -18.52 47.49 -11.81
N GLY A 362 -17.96 48.70 -11.83
CA GLY A 362 -16.61 48.99 -11.31
C GLY A 362 -15.54 48.86 -12.39
N LYS A 363 -14.26 49.05 -12.03
CA LYS A 363 -13.16 48.90 -12.99
C LYS A 363 -12.79 47.42 -13.14
N PRO A 364 -12.76 46.84 -14.36
CA PRO A 364 -12.35 45.45 -14.55
C PRO A 364 -10.88 45.25 -14.17
N THR A 365 -10.62 44.21 -13.36
CA THR A 365 -9.29 43.75 -12.91
C THR A 365 -8.81 42.50 -13.66
N LEU A 366 -9.63 41.96 -14.55
CA LEU A 366 -9.35 40.82 -15.41
C LEU A 366 -9.41 41.27 -16.87
N PHE A 367 -8.46 40.81 -17.68
CA PHE A 367 -8.40 41.05 -19.11
C PHE A 367 -8.10 39.74 -19.85
N ARG A 368 -8.76 39.48 -20.98
CA ARG A 368 -8.44 38.39 -21.89
C ARG A 368 -8.16 38.95 -23.29
N PRO A 369 -7.04 38.61 -23.93
CA PRO A 369 -6.76 39.03 -25.30
C PRO A 369 -7.65 38.27 -26.30
N PRO A 370 -8.19 38.95 -27.33
CA PRO A 370 -8.78 38.31 -28.52
C PRO A 370 -7.90 37.19 -29.10
N ASP A 371 -8.51 36.10 -29.55
CA ASP A 371 -7.85 34.87 -30.02
C ASP A 371 -6.85 34.23 -29.01
N GLY A 372 -6.82 34.68 -27.74
CA GLY A 372 -5.76 34.33 -26.80
C GLY A 372 -4.38 34.95 -27.13
N ALA A 373 -4.31 35.87 -28.10
CA ALA A 373 -3.06 36.35 -28.68
C ALA A 373 -2.51 37.59 -27.94
N TRP A 374 -1.41 37.41 -27.20
CA TRP A 374 -0.76 38.46 -26.41
C TRP A 374 0.71 38.63 -26.77
N SER A 375 1.23 39.85 -26.49
CA SER A 375 2.64 40.19 -26.52
C SER A 375 2.99 41.07 -25.31
N GLU A 376 4.27 41.33 -25.08
CA GLU A 376 4.72 42.18 -23.95
C GLU A 376 4.00 43.53 -23.89
N ALA A 377 3.73 44.17 -25.04
CA ALA A 377 2.99 45.43 -25.12
C ALA A 377 1.52 45.30 -24.67
N VAL A 378 0.87 44.15 -24.92
CA VAL A 378 -0.50 43.85 -24.44
C VAL A 378 -0.49 43.58 -22.94
N VAL A 379 0.52 42.88 -22.44
CA VAL A 379 0.70 42.60 -21.00
C VAL A 379 0.98 43.89 -20.22
N GLU A 380 1.80 44.80 -20.76
CA GLU A 380 2.05 46.11 -20.13
C GLU A 380 0.81 47.02 -20.21
N ALA A 381 0.04 46.98 -21.30
CA ALA A 381 -1.23 47.70 -21.38
C ALA A 381 -2.25 47.22 -20.34
N ALA A 382 -2.33 45.90 -20.08
CA ALA A 382 -3.11 45.33 -18.99
C ALA A 382 -2.54 45.74 -17.62
N ARG A 383 -1.22 45.66 -17.43
CA ARG A 383 -0.52 46.06 -16.19
C ARG A 383 -0.80 47.50 -15.80
N GLY A 384 -0.64 48.44 -16.74
CA GLY A 384 -0.91 49.87 -16.57
C GLY A 384 -2.38 50.18 -16.25
N ASN A 385 -3.30 49.28 -16.61
CA ASN A 385 -4.72 49.38 -16.25
C ASN A 385 -5.10 48.62 -14.96
N GLY A 386 -4.16 47.91 -14.31
CA GLY A 386 -4.42 47.14 -13.11
C GLY A 386 -5.03 45.76 -13.37
N GLN A 387 -4.86 45.21 -14.57
CA GLN A 387 -5.51 43.97 -15.02
C GLN A 387 -4.55 42.78 -15.05
N SER A 388 -5.00 41.65 -14.51
CA SER A 388 -4.37 40.33 -14.75
C SER A 388 -4.79 39.81 -16.12
N VAL A 389 -3.89 39.13 -16.82
CA VAL A 389 -4.17 38.56 -18.15
C VAL A 389 -4.62 37.11 -17.99
N ILE A 390 -5.84 36.79 -18.44
CA ILE A 390 -6.50 35.51 -18.19
C ILE A 390 -6.75 34.79 -19.52
N LEU A 391 -6.08 33.66 -19.69
CA LEU A 391 -6.26 32.73 -20.81
C LEU A 391 -7.09 31.54 -20.32
N TRP A 392 -6.85 30.35 -20.86
CA TRP A 392 -7.57 29.12 -20.52
C TRP A 392 -6.68 27.90 -20.77
N ASN A 393 -6.97 26.81 -20.06
CA ASN A 393 -6.37 25.50 -20.32
C ASN A 393 -7.41 24.49 -20.89
N VAL A 394 -8.69 24.86 -20.95
CA VAL A 394 -9.77 24.04 -21.55
C VAL A 394 -10.52 24.86 -22.60
N ASP A 395 -10.36 24.49 -23.87
CA ASP A 395 -11.16 25.01 -24.99
C ASP A 395 -12.40 24.13 -25.21
N SER A 396 -13.60 24.72 -25.10
CA SER A 396 -14.85 24.00 -25.33
C SER A 396 -15.16 23.74 -26.82
N ARG A 397 -14.48 24.44 -27.74
CA ARG A 397 -14.69 24.45 -29.20
C ARG A 397 -16.10 24.82 -29.63
N ASP A 398 -16.84 25.54 -28.79
CA ASP A 398 -18.18 26.00 -29.11
C ASP A 398 -18.19 26.98 -30.31
N TRP A 399 -17.08 27.69 -30.53
CA TRP A 399 -16.83 28.56 -31.68
C TRP A 399 -16.84 27.85 -33.06
N ASP A 400 -16.50 26.56 -33.16
CA ASP A 400 -16.63 25.82 -34.44
C ASP A 400 -18.12 25.54 -34.70
N PRO A 401 -18.69 25.97 -35.85
CA PRO A 401 -20.10 25.72 -36.19
C PRO A 401 -20.48 24.23 -36.32
N LYS A 402 -19.52 23.30 -36.29
CA LYS A 402 -19.75 21.84 -36.30
C LYS A 402 -19.95 21.23 -34.91
N THR A 403 -19.49 21.89 -33.86
CA THR A 403 -19.55 21.37 -32.47
C THR A 403 -21.00 21.45 -31.97
N SER A 404 -21.65 20.33 -31.65
CA SER A 404 -22.98 20.33 -31.03
C SER A 404 -22.91 20.64 -29.53
N ALA A 405 -24.03 20.98 -28.88
CA ALA A 405 -24.08 21.21 -27.43
C ALA A 405 -23.54 20.01 -26.62
N ALA A 406 -23.83 18.78 -27.06
CA ALA A 406 -23.30 17.57 -26.47
C ALA A 406 -21.79 17.39 -26.70
N ASP A 407 -21.21 17.98 -27.74
CA ASP A 407 -19.76 17.99 -27.98
C ASP A 407 -19.07 19.06 -27.15
N ILE A 408 -19.65 20.26 -27.02
CA ILE A 408 -19.20 21.32 -26.09
C ILE A 408 -19.12 20.73 -24.68
N ALA A 409 -20.18 20.08 -24.21
CA ALA A 409 -20.23 19.49 -22.89
C ALA A 409 -19.16 18.40 -22.68
N ARG A 410 -18.90 17.55 -23.68
CA ARG A 410 -17.81 16.55 -23.58
C ARG A 410 -16.43 17.19 -23.57
N ASN A 411 -16.16 18.16 -24.45
CA ASN A 411 -14.87 18.86 -24.50
C ASN A 411 -14.53 19.51 -23.13
N VAL A 412 -15.50 20.18 -22.50
CA VAL A 412 -15.33 20.79 -21.18
C VAL A 412 -15.11 19.74 -20.09
N LEU A 413 -15.89 18.66 -20.10
CA LEU A 413 -15.77 17.60 -19.10
C LEU A 413 -14.47 16.80 -19.25
N ASP A 414 -14.03 16.49 -20.47
CA ASP A 414 -12.82 15.69 -20.72
C ASP A 414 -11.53 16.51 -20.48
N GLY A 415 -11.59 17.84 -20.57
CA GLY A 415 -10.52 18.75 -20.13
C GLY A 415 -10.54 19.10 -18.63
N ALA A 416 -11.59 18.74 -17.88
CA ALA A 416 -11.81 19.22 -16.52
C ALA A 416 -10.72 18.77 -15.53
N SER A 417 -10.03 19.74 -14.94
CA SER A 417 -9.01 19.54 -13.91
C SER A 417 -9.12 20.60 -12.80
N SER A 418 -8.56 20.31 -11.62
CA SER A 418 -8.57 21.26 -10.50
C SER A 418 -7.72 22.48 -10.85
N GLY A 419 -8.31 23.67 -10.76
CA GLY A 419 -7.67 24.91 -11.17
C GLY A 419 -7.99 25.35 -12.60
N ALA A 420 -8.74 24.57 -13.38
CA ALA A 420 -8.98 24.86 -14.80
C ALA A 420 -9.82 26.12 -15.05
N ILE A 421 -9.54 26.76 -16.17
CA ILE A 421 -10.28 27.90 -16.73
C ILE A 421 -10.79 27.46 -18.10
N VAL A 422 -12.11 27.51 -18.29
CA VAL A 422 -12.81 26.99 -19.47
C VAL A 422 -13.25 28.14 -20.38
N ALA A 423 -12.81 28.15 -21.65
CA ALA A 423 -13.24 29.12 -22.65
C ALA A 423 -14.49 28.66 -23.41
N LEU A 424 -15.51 29.53 -23.39
CA LEU A 424 -16.83 29.42 -24.01
C LEU A 424 -17.21 30.82 -24.57
N HIS A 425 -18.28 30.94 -25.34
CA HIS A 425 -18.74 32.22 -25.91
C HIS A 425 -20.19 32.55 -25.53
N ASP A 426 -20.45 33.80 -25.12
CA ASP A 426 -21.76 34.20 -24.58
C ASP A 426 -22.87 34.38 -25.64
N GLY A 427 -22.45 34.47 -26.91
CA GLY A 427 -23.30 34.68 -28.07
C GLY A 427 -23.82 33.42 -28.76
N ASN A 428 -23.62 32.24 -28.18
CA ASN A 428 -23.82 30.95 -28.86
C ASN A 428 -24.91 30.09 -28.18
N GLU A 429 -26.01 29.82 -28.90
CA GLU A 429 -27.18 29.11 -28.35
C GLU A 429 -26.86 27.65 -27.96
N ARG A 430 -25.93 27.00 -28.69
CA ARG A 430 -25.44 25.64 -28.37
C ARG A 430 -24.69 25.60 -27.03
N THR A 431 -24.06 26.71 -26.67
CA THR A 431 -23.36 26.86 -25.39
C THR A 431 -24.36 26.98 -24.24
N VAL A 432 -25.47 27.70 -24.45
CA VAL A 432 -26.60 27.77 -23.50
C VAL A 432 -27.20 26.37 -23.28
N GLU A 433 -27.43 25.62 -24.35
CA GLU A 433 -27.93 24.23 -24.29
C GLU A 433 -26.96 23.29 -23.54
N ALA A 434 -25.64 23.52 -23.63
CA ALA A 434 -24.62 22.69 -22.97
C ALA A 434 -24.51 22.92 -21.45
N ILE A 435 -24.87 24.10 -20.92
CA ILE A 435 -24.64 24.46 -19.50
C ILE A 435 -25.19 23.42 -18.50
N PRO A 436 -26.43 22.91 -18.60
CA PRO A 436 -26.95 21.93 -17.64
C PRO A 436 -26.11 20.66 -17.58
N GLN A 437 -25.65 20.16 -18.73
CA GLN A 437 -24.79 18.96 -18.79
C GLN A 437 -23.39 19.23 -18.25
N ILE A 438 -22.80 20.39 -18.56
CA ILE A 438 -21.50 20.84 -18.04
C ILE A 438 -21.55 20.91 -16.51
N VAL A 439 -22.52 21.64 -15.94
CA VAL A 439 -22.56 21.88 -14.49
C VAL A 439 -22.88 20.60 -13.71
N SER A 440 -23.77 19.74 -14.22
CA SER A 440 -24.04 18.43 -13.60
C SER A 440 -22.79 17.55 -13.62
N GLY A 441 -22.20 17.33 -14.81
CA GLY A 441 -21.04 16.46 -14.97
C GLY A 441 -19.79 16.93 -14.22
N LEU A 442 -19.62 18.24 -14.02
CA LEU A 442 -18.54 18.79 -13.19
C LEU A 442 -18.78 18.51 -11.70
N ARG A 443 -20.01 18.73 -11.21
CA ARG A 443 -20.36 18.46 -9.79
C ARG A 443 -20.36 16.97 -9.46
N GLU A 444 -20.80 16.11 -10.38
CA GLU A 444 -20.71 14.64 -10.27
C GLU A 444 -19.26 14.15 -10.15
N ARG A 445 -18.30 14.88 -10.75
CA ARG A 445 -16.85 14.64 -10.61
C ARG A 445 -16.23 15.33 -9.39
N GLY A 446 -17.02 16.00 -8.56
CA GLY A 446 -16.58 16.67 -7.32
C GLY A 446 -16.05 18.10 -7.50
N PHE A 447 -16.20 18.72 -8.68
CA PHE A 447 -15.75 20.09 -8.91
C PHE A 447 -16.70 21.14 -8.33
N THR A 448 -16.11 22.19 -7.75
CA THR A 448 -16.83 23.41 -7.33
C THR A 448 -16.68 24.48 -8.41
N LEU A 449 -17.80 24.99 -8.93
CA LEU A 449 -17.80 26.05 -9.93
C LEU A 449 -17.63 27.41 -9.24
N VAL A 450 -16.74 28.24 -9.78
CA VAL A 450 -16.32 29.53 -9.21
C VAL A 450 -16.09 30.58 -10.29
N THR A 451 -16.02 31.86 -9.91
CA THR A 451 -15.49 32.91 -10.81
C THR A 451 -13.95 32.86 -10.87
N VAL A 452 -13.34 33.49 -11.87
CA VAL A 452 -11.87 33.60 -11.98
C VAL A 452 -11.24 34.30 -10.76
N SER A 453 -11.88 35.34 -10.22
CA SER A 453 -11.40 36.05 -9.02
C SER A 453 -11.43 35.19 -7.76
N GLN A 454 -12.37 34.24 -7.68
CA GLN A 454 -12.41 33.23 -6.62
C GLN A 454 -11.34 32.14 -6.85
N LEU A 455 -11.21 31.64 -8.09
CA LEU A 455 -10.25 30.61 -8.48
C LEU A 455 -8.79 31.02 -8.23
N LEU A 456 -8.46 32.27 -8.58
CA LEU A 456 -7.12 32.86 -8.48
C LEU A 456 -6.97 33.78 -7.25
N SER A 457 -7.80 33.56 -6.22
CA SER A 457 -7.82 34.37 -4.99
C SER A 457 -6.47 34.30 -4.25
N GLY A 458 -5.74 35.41 -4.29
CA GLY A 458 -4.39 35.55 -3.72
C GLY A 458 -3.24 35.45 -4.74
N GLU A 459 -3.53 35.09 -6.00
CA GLU A 459 -2.55 35.02 -7.10
C GLU A 459 -2.66 36.21 -8.07
N LEU A 460 -3.87 36.73 -8.30
CA LEU A 460 -4.13 37.84 -9.23
C LEU A 460 -3.18 39.03 -9.01
N SER A 461 -2.47 39.41 -10.07
CA SER A 461 -1.48 40.48 -10.08
C SER A 461 -1.42 41.16 -11.46
N PRO A 462 -1.41 42.51 -11.55
CA PRO A 462 -1.46 43.22 -12.84
C PRO A 462 -0.31 42.86 -13.78
N GLY A 463 -0.66 42.49 -15.02
CA GLY A 463 0.30 42.05 -16.03
C GLY A 463 0.98 40.70 -15.74
N THR A 464 0.38 39.85 -14.91
CA THR A 464 0.70 38.40 -14.87
C THR A 464 -0.27 37.66 -15.80
N VAL A 465 0.23 36.67 -16.55
CA VAL A 465 -0.57 35.85 -17.48
C VAL A 465 -0.87 34.49 -16.84
N PHE A 466 -2.15 34.11 -16.78
CA PHE A 466 -2.64 32.86 -16.19
C PHE A 466 -3.33 31.98 -17.24
N TYR A 467 -3.00 30.69 -17.28
CA TYR A 467 -3.75 29.67 -18.05
C TYR A 467 -4.70 28.86 -17.15
N ALA A 468 -4.28 28.63 -15.90
CA ALA A 468 -5.03 27.95 -14.84
C ALA A 468 -4.55 28.42 -13.45
N ARG A 469 -5.18 27.95 -12.37
CA ARG A 469 -4.67 28.14 -11.00
C ARG A 469 -3.28 27.53 -10.87
N GLY A 470 -2.32 28.31 -10.37
CA GLY A 470 -0.91 27.89 -10.28
C GLY A 470 -0.18 27.70 -11.62
N ASP A 471 -0.79 28.03 -12.76
CA ASP A 471 -0.19 27.93 -14.10
C ASP A 471 -0.10 29.32 -14.75
N THR A 472 1.10 29.90 -14.70
CA THR A 472 1.41 31.23 -15.23
C THR A 472 2.47 31.17 -16.33
N ALA A 473 2.38 32.10 -17.29
CA ALA A 473 3.42 32.21 -18.31
C ALA A 473 4.77 32.58 -17.67
N PRO A 474 5.88 31.90 -18.02
CA PRO A 474 7.21 32.28 -17.58
C PRO A 474 7.54 33.74 -17.92
N ALA A 475 8.23 34.43 -17.01
CA ALA A 475 8.62 35.82 -17.19
C ALA A 475 9.63 35.96 -18.35
N GLY A 476 9.12 36.39 -19.51
CA GLY A 476 9.90 36.56 -20.75
C GLY A 476 9.51 35.64 -21.90
N ASP A 477 8.61 34.66 -21.69
CA ASP A 477 7.94 34.02 -22.82
C ASP A 477 7.01 35.03 -23.50
N VAL A 478 7.01 35.04 -24.84
CA VAL A 478 6.19 35.92 -25.69
C VAL A 478 5.85 35.15 -26.97
N MET A 479 4.58 35.05 -27.32
CA MET A 479 4.21 34.62 -28.68
C MET A 479 4.52 35.77 -29.66
N GLN A 480 5.29 35.45 -30.71
CA GLN A 480 5.71 36.39 -31.76
C GLN A 480 4.62 36.58 -32.82
#